data_AF-A0A2E0M402-F1
#
_entry.id   AF-A0A2E0M402-F1
#
_cell.length_a   1.000
_cell.length_b   1.000
_cell.length_c   1.000
_cell.angle_alpha   90.00
_cell.angle_beta   90.00
_cell.angle_gamma   90.00
#
_symmetry.space_group_name_H-M   'P 1'
#
loop_
_entity.id
_entity.type
_entity.pdbx_description
1 polymer ?
#
loop_
_entity_poly.entity_id
_entity_poly.type
_entity_poly.pdbx_seq_one_letter_code
_entity_poly.pdbx_strand_id
1 'polypeptide(L)'
;MTNLFDGLTYDKEQDEVRLTTLFDKVLELMLDGHWRTLNEIAFQVGGQVQSVSARLRDARKPKFGGYQVERKRVGGGLWIYRILDPIPEDQQTLEV
;
A
#
# COMPACT_ATOMS: atom_id res chain seq x y z
N MET A 1 8.12 27.60 -2.26
CA MET A 1 9.27 26.69 -2.39
C MET A 1 8.77 25.34 -1.93
N THR A 2 8.43 24.47 -2.87
CA THR A 2 7.57 23.33 -2.62
C THR A 2 8.29 22.08 -3.09
N ASN A 3 9.27 21.62 -2.29
CA ASN A 3 9.79 20.26 -2.42
C ASN A 3 8.74 19.34 -1.80
N LEU A 4 7.75 18.99 -2.61
CA LEU A 4 6.72 18.04 -2.28
C LEU A 4 7.04 16.77 -3.08
N PHE A 5 7.57 15.77 -2.37
CA PHE A 5 7.61 14.37 -2.79
C PHE A 5 8.68 14.00 -3.84
N ASP A 6 9.90 13.77 -3.37
CA ASP A 6 10.81 12.83 -4.03
C ASP A 6 10.58 11.44 -3.41
N GLY A 7 9.58 10.72 -3.93
CA GLY A 7 9.32 9.30 -3.64
C GLY A 7 10.41 8.40 -4.23
N LEU A 8 11.66 8.59 -3.79
CA LEU A 8 12.87 7.95 -4.33
C LEU A 8 13.22 6.62 -3.64
N THR A 9 12.24 5.86 -3.17
CA THR A 9 12.50 4.52 -2.62
C THR A 9 11.96 3.38 -3.48
N TYR A 10 11.32 3.67 -4.62
CA TYR A 10 10.88 2.65 -5.57
C TYR A 10 11.75 2.69 -6.82
N ASP A 11 12.77 1.83 -6.83
CA ASP A 11 13.68 1.64 -7.95
C ASP A 11 13.14 0.50 -8.83
N LYS A 12 12.29 0.87 -9.79
CA LYS A 12 11.55 -0.04 -10.67
C LYS A 12 12.45 -1.08 -11.37
N GLU A 13 13.67 -0.72 -11.73
CA GLU A 13 14.61 -1.62 -12.42
C GLU A 13 15.22 -2.69 -11.50
N GLN A 14 15.25 -2.47 -10.18
CA GLN A 14 15.73 -3.45 -9.20
C GLN A 14 14.63 -4.39 -8.69
N ASP A 15 13.39 -3.89 -8.57
CA ASP A 15 12.24 -4.65 -8.05
C ASP A 15 11.57 -5.57 -9.08
N GLU A 16 11.76 -5.34 -10.39
CA GLU A 16 11.23 -6.19 -11.46
C GLU A 16 11.75 -7.65 -11.41
N VAL A 17 12.88 -7.92 -10.75
CA VAL A 17 13.55 -9.22 -10.81
C VAL A 17 12.96 -10.27 -9.84
N ARG A 18 12.22 -9.89 -8.79
CA ARG A 18 11.69 -10.87 -7.80
C ARG A 18 10.39 -10.47 -7.08
N LEU A 19 9.30 -10.18 -7.81
CA LEU A 19 7.93 -10.25 -7.27
C LEU A 19 7.53 -11.72 -7.01
N THR A 20 8.22 -12.36 -6.08
CA THR A 20 8.12 -13.80 -5.80
C THR A 20 6.98 -14.10 -4.85
N THR A 21 6.57 -13.13 -4.03
CA THR A 21 5.53 -13.33 -3.03
C THR A 21 4.25 -12.56 -3.35
N LEU A 22 3.14 -13.03 -2.79
CA LEU A 22 1.87 -12.31 -2.83
C LEU A 22 1.96 -10.92 -2.17
N PHE A 23 2.85 -10.75 -1.18
CA PHE A 23 3.04 -9.46 -0.52
C PHE A 23 3.57 -8.43 -1.52
N ASP A 24 4.64 -8.77 -2.23
CA ASP A 24 5.30 -7.87 -3.17
C ASP A 24 4.34 -7.43 -4.28
N LYS A 25 3.58 -8.37 -4.84
CA LYS A 25 2.55 -8.09 -5.85
C LYS A 25 1.43 -7.19 -5.35
N VAL A 26 0.97 -7.39 -4.11
CA VAL A 26 -0.06 -6.53 -3.51
C VAL A 26 0.48 -5.13 -3.25
N LEU A 27 1.72 -5.05 -2.77
CA LEU A 27 2.36 -3.78 -2.45
C LEU A 27 2.58 -2.97 -3.73
N GLU A 28 3.25 -3.54 -4.73
CA GLU A 28 3.48 -2.91 -6.03
C GLU A 28 2.19 -2.39 -6.66
N LEU A 29 1.13 -3.22 -6.68
CA LEU A 29 -0.16 -2.83 -7.23
C LEU A 29 -0.79 -1.64 -6.49
N MET A 30 -0.65 -1.58 -5.18
CA MET A 30 -1.37 -0.62 -4.33
C MET A 30 -0.59 0.67 -4.06
N LEU A 31 0.73 0.67 -4.29
CA LEU A 31 1.59 1.84 -4.17
C LEU A 31 1.29 2.93 -5.20
N ASP A 32 0.49 2.62 -6.22
CA ASP A 32 -0.02 3.62 -7.15
C ASP A 32 -1.07 4.58 -6.54
N GLY A 33 -1.46 4.37 -5.28
CA GLY A 33 -2.37 5.25 -4.55
C GLY A 33 -3.82 5.20 -5.07
N HIS A 34 -4.23 4.17 -5.82
CA HIS A 34 -5.62 4.03 -6.24
C HIS A 34 -6.47 3.27 -5.21
N TRP A 35 -7.74 3.67 -5.11
CA TRP A 35 -8.72 2.97 -4.30
C TRP A 35 -9.18 1.69 -5.00
N ARG A 36 -9.03 0.55 -4.32
CA ARG A 36 -9.47 -0.76 -4.81
C ARG A 36 -10.20 -1.55 -3.74
N THR A 37 -11.13 -2.39 -4.15
CA THR A 37 -11.75 -3.40 -3.30
C THR A 37 -10.82 -4.59 -3.11
N LEU A 38 -11.04 -5.39 -2.06
CA LEU A 38 -10.25 -6.62 -1.86
C LEU A 38 -10.38 -7.61 -3.03
N ASN A 39 -11.55 -7.66 -3.67
CA ASN A 39 -11.79 -8.54 -4.81
C ASN A 39 -10.96 -8.11 -6.03
N GLU A 40 -10.92 -6.82 -6.33
CA GLU A 40 -10.12 -6.29 -7.45
C GLU A 40 -8.63 -6.56 -7.23
N ILE A 41 -8.14 -6.32 -6.01
CA ILE A 41 -6.74 -6.59 -5.66
C ILE A 41 -6.46 -8.08 -5.82
N ALA A 42 -7.28 -8.96 -5.23
CA ALA A 42 -7.13 -10.40 -5.28
C ALA A 42 -7.12 -10.94 -6.72
N PHE A 43 -8.01 -10.42 -7.56
CA PHE A 43 -8.08 -10.76 -8.98
C PHE A 43 -6.82 -10.36 -9.73
N GLN A 44 -6.32 -9.14 -9.52
CA GLN A 44 -5.14 -8.63 -10.24
C GLN A 44 -3.84 -9.32 -9.84
N VAL A 45 -3.67 -9.65 -8.54
CA VAL A 45 -2.44 -10.31 -8.05
C VAL A 45 -2.50 -11.84 -8.14
N GLY A 46 -3.64 -12.42 -8.53
CA GLY A 46 -3.86 -13.86 -8.58
C GLY A 46 -3.93 -14.53 -7.20
N GLY A 47 -4.51 -13.86 -6.21
CA GLY A 47 -4.59 -14.32 -4.82
C GLY A 47 -6.02 -14.49 -4.29
N GLN A 48 -6.12 -14.91 -3.03
CA GLN A 48 -7.40 -14.94 -2.30
C GLN A 48 -7.59 -13.66 -1.48
N VAL A 49 -8.84 -13.21 -1.34
CA VAL A 49 -9.23 -12.01 -0.57
C VAL A 49 -8.70 -12.04 0.87
N GLN A 50 -8.75 -13.21 1.52
CA GLN A 50 -8.26 -13.41 2.88
C GLN A 50 -6.75 -13.15 2.97
N SER A 51 -5.99 -13.70 2.01
CA SER A 51 -4.55 -13.52 1.91
C SER A 51 -4.18 -12.06 1.62
N VAL A 52 -4.90 -11.39 0.70
CA VAL A 52 -4.70 -9.97 0.40
C VAL A 52 -4.95 -9.10 1.64
N SER A 53 -6.02 -9.37 2.39
CA SER A 53 -6.32 -8.64 3.64
C SER A 53 -5.20 -8.79 4.68
N ALA A 54 -4.59 -9.97 4.78
CA ALA A 54 -3.42 -10.18 5.61
C ALA A 54 -2.21 -9.36 5.12
N ARG A 55 -1.97 -9.29 3.80
CA ARG A 55 -0.87 -8.49 3.23
C ARG A 55 -1.05 -6.99 3.41
N LEU A 56 -2.25 -6.47 3.24
CA LEU A 56 -2.59 -5.08 3.56
C LEU A 56 -2.35 -4.76 5.06
N ARG A 57 -2.57 -5.73 5.96
CA ARG A 57 -2.21 -5.56 7.37
C ARG A 57 -0.71 -5.59 7.60
N ASP A 58 0.01 -6.46 6.90
CA ASP A 58 1.46 -6.56 7.00
C ASP A 58 2.14 -5.28 6.50
N ALA A 59 1.65 -4.65 5.43
CA ALA A 59 2.21 -3.40 4.89
C ALA A 59 2.34 -2.27 5.93
N ARG A 60 1.44 -2.23 6.93
CA ARG A 60 1.50 -1.25 8.03
C ARG A 60 2.63 -1.47 9.04
N LYS A 61 3.23 -2.67 9.07
CA LYS A 61 4.25 -2.98 10.08
C LYS A 61 5.57 -2.30 9.69
N PRO A 62 6.32 -1.73 10.64
CA PRO A 62 7.61 -1.07 10.36
C PRO A 62 8.60 -1.98 9.60
N LYS A 63 8.63 -3.28 9.95
CA LYS A 63 9.49 -4.27 9.28
C LYS A 63 9.20 -4.51 7.80
N PHE A 64 8.07 -4.02 7.31
CA PHE A 64 7.63 -4.12 5.92
C PHE A 64 7.56 -2.74 5.24
N GLY A 65 8.07 -1.69 5.87
CA GLY A 65 8.08 -0.32 5.33
C GLY A 65 7.16 0.66 6.06
N GLY A 66 6.28 0.20 6.95
CA GLY A 66 5.44 1.10 7.74
C GLY A 66 4.44 1.91 6.91
N TYR A 67 3.97 1.36 5.79
CA TYR A 67 3.10 2.05 4.84
C TYR A 67 1.77 2.47 5.46
N GLN A 68 1.23 3.57 4.94
CA GLN A 68 -0.09 4.06 5.32
C GLN A 68 -1.16 3.32 4.54
N VAL A 69 -1.97 2.52 5.24
CA VAL A 69 -3.06 1.76 4.62
C VAL A 69 -4.40 2.37 5.02
N GLU A 70 -5.00 3.08 4.09
CA GLU A 70 -6.31 3.69 4.27
C GLU A 70 -7.42 2.72 3.88
N ARG A 71 -8.58 2.86 4.53
CA ARG A 71 -9.80 2.13 4.18
C ARG A 71 -11.01 3.06 4.23
N LYS A 72 -11.91 2.91 3.27
CA LYS A 72 -13.16 3.67 3.18
C LYS A 72 -14.33 2.74 2.87
N ARG A 73 -15.48 3.01 3.48
CA ARG A 73 -16.74 2.32 3.15
C ARG A 73 -17.44 3.08 2.02
N VAL A 74 -17.83 2.37 0.97
CA VAL A 74 -18.49 2.98 -0.22
C VAL A 74 -19.99 2.73 -0.28
N GLY A 75 -20.53 1.87 0.58
CA GLY A 75 -21.96 1.53 0.63
C GLY A 75 -22.19 0.02 0.54
N GLY A 76 -23.38 -0.46 0.89
CA GLY A 76 -23.74 -1.89 0.74
C GLY A 76 -22.86 -2.90 1.52
N GLY A 77 -22.06 -2.43 2.49
CA GLY A 77 -21.07 -3.27 3.19
C GLY A 77 -19.73 -3.42 2.45
N LEU A 78 -19.57 -2.76 1.30
CA LEU A 78 -18.33 -2.79 0.52
C LEU A 78 -17.29 -1.80 1.06
N TRP A 79 -16.05 -2.30 1.10
CA TRP A 79 -14.87 -1.56 1.55
C TRP A 79 -13.84 -1.46 0.42
N ILE A 80 -13.26 -0.27 0.30
CA ILE A 80 -12.12 0.01 -0.56
C ILE A 80 -10.90 0.37 0.28
N TYR A 81 -9.73 0.13 -0.28
CA TYR A 81 -8.44 0.26 0.36
C TYR A 81 -7.50 1.03 -0.57
N ARG A 82 -6.51 1.70 0.03
CA ARG A 82 -5.43 2.38 -0.68
C ARG A 82 -4.16 2.30 0.17
N ILE A 83 -3.00 2.19 -0.47
CA ILE A 83 -1.70 2.35 0.20
C ILE A 83 -1.09 3.69 -0.20
N LEU A 84 -0.49 4.37 0.76
CA LEU A 84 0.36 5.54 0.57
C LEU A 84 1.73 5.28 1.23
N ASP A 85 2.73 6.03 0.79
CA ASP A 85 4.06 5.99 1.38
C ASP A 85 4.04 6.29 2.90
N PRO A 86 4.98 5.71 3.68
CA PRO A 86 5.15 6.09 5.08
C PRO A 86 5.40 7.59 5.21
N ILE A 87 4.75 8.24 6.19
CA ILE A 87 5.06 9.64 6.52
C ILE A 87 6.48 9.69 7.09
N PRO A 88 7.36 10.57 6.60
CA PRO A 88 8.64 10.82 7.25
C PRO A 88 8.40 11.26 8.69
N GLU A 89 9.16 10.69 9.63
CA GLU A 89 9.03 10.88 11.09
C GLU A 89 9.13 12.38 11.52
N ASP A 90 9.63 13.24 10.64
CA ASP A 90 9.82 14.69 10.85
C ASP A 90 8.55 15.55 10.85
N GLN A 91 7.36 15.02 10.52
CA GLN A 91 6.11 15.81 10.51
C GLN A 91 5.15 15.55 11.67
N GLN A 92 5.54 14.77 12.68
CA GLN A 92 4.63 14.40 13.76
C GLN A 92 4.50 15.46 14.88
N THR A 93 5.20 16.60 14.78
CA THR A 93 5.25 17.65 15.83
C THR A 93 4.80 19.03 15.31
N LEU A 94 3.58 19.18 14.81
CA LEU A 94 2.99 20.52 14.57
C LEU A 94 1.46 20.53 14.75
N GLU A 95 0.93 19.90 15.79
CA GLU A 95 -0.39 20.29 16.35
C GLU A 95 -0.31 20.21 17.88
N VAL A 96 0.00 21.35 18.51
CA VAL A 96 -0.30 21.67 19.92
C VAL A 96 -1.08 22.97 19.97
#